data_AF-A0A2D4JC55-F1
#
_entry.id   AF-A0A2D4JC55-F1
#
_cell.length_a   1.000
_cell.length_b   1.000
_cell.length_c   1.000
_cell.angle_alpha   90.00
_cell.angle_beta   90.00
_cell.angle_gamma   90.00
#
_symmetry.space_group_name_H-M   'P 1'
#
loop_
_entity.id
_entity.type
_entity.pdbx_description
1 polymer ?
#
loop_
_entity_poly.entity_id
_entity_poly.type
_entity_poly.pdbx_seq_one_letter_code
_entity_poly.pdbx_strand_id
1 'polypeptide(L)'
;MAQLSIWIGTAMLIFLQNVSAFNLVCYFTSWSQYREAPAGFVTDDIEPDLCTHLIYAFANISGNQITTYEWNDATTYNNLRGLKTRNPKLKILLSVGGANLGSRPFQNINSSPATRSKFVASVISFLRSNNFDGLDVAWHMPSQNNKRDLVKLVQDLNVAFRYEARTNPNRQNLILSVAIPAGKEAIDNGFDIPNIARFADLLNVMTFDFHGYWPDHSHPYTGHGSPLRKSKADKGAATSYNVDYAVRYLK
;
A
#
# COMPACT_ATOMS: atom_id res chain seq x y z
N MET A 1 45.96 16.83 17.74
CA MET A 1 44.54 17.06 18.06
C MET A 1 43.66 17.31 16.83
N ALA A 2 44.08 18.13 15.85
CA ALA A 2 43.29 18.43 14.65
C ALA A 2 42.92 17.22 13.77
N GLN A 3 43.81 16.24 13.59
CA GLN A 3 43.52 15.04 12.80
C GLN A 3 42.38 14.20 13.40
N LEU A 4 42.36 14.02 14.73
CA LEU A 4 41.32 13.23 15.41
C LEU A 4 39.93 13.88 15.27
N SER A 5 39.87 15.22 15.29
CA SER A 5 38.65 15.99 15.07
C SER A 5 38.10 15.85 13.64
N ILE A 6 38.98 15.73 12.63
CA ILE A 6 38.58 15.50 11.24
C ILE A 6 37.97 14.09 11.08
N TRP A 7 38.59 13.06 11.65
CA TRP A 7 38.06 11.69 11.58
C TRP A 7 36.72 11.53 12.30
N ILE A 8 36.52 12.19 13.44
CA ILE A 8 35.23 12.21 14.15
C ILE A 8 34.17 12.98 13.35
N GLY A 9 34.53 14.11 12.73
CA GLY A 9 33.64 14.88 11.87
C GLY A 9 33.20 14.12 10.62
N THR A 10 34.13 13.44 9.95
CA THR A 10 33.82 12.61 8.77
C THR A 10 32.99 11.38 9.15
N ALA A 11 33.29 10.73 10.28
CA ALA A 11 32.46 9.64 10.80
C ALA A 11 31.04 10.13 11.12
N MET A 12 30.88 11.27 11.80
CA MET A 12 29.56 11.88 12.06
C MET A 12 28.79 12.20 10.78
N LEU A 13 29.45 12.73 9.73
CA LEU A 13 28.82 13.00 8.44
C LEU A 13 28.36 11.71 7.73
N ILE A 14 29.16 10.65 7.79
CA ILE A 14 28.80 9.32 7.24
C ILE A 14 27.63 8.70 8.04
N PHE A 15 27.60 8.89 9.37
CA PHE A 15 26.48 8.44 10.21
C PHE A 15 25.22 9.29 10.03
N LEU A 16 25.34 10.60 9.76
CA LEU A 16 24.21 11.50 9.47
C LEU A 16 23.57 11.20 8.11
N GLN A 17 24.34 10.77 7.11
CA GLN A 17 23.80 10.34 5.81
C GLN A 17 23.02 9.00 5.89
N ASN A 18 23.17 8.23 6.96
CA ASN A 18 22.41 7.00 7.19
C ASN A 18 21.08 7.23 7.93
N VAL A 19 20.74 8.49 8.26
CA VAL A 19 19.47 8.86 8.89
C VAL A 19 18.63 9.67 7.91
N SER A 20 18.19 9.01 6.83
CA SER A 20 16.78 8.94 6.46
C SER A 20 16.63 8.29 5.09
N ALA A 21 16.46 6.97 5.05
CA ALA A 21 15.78 6.35 3.94
C ALA A 21 14.28 6.52 4.19
N PHE A 22 13.70 7.66 3.79
CA PHE A 22 12.24 7.76 3.69
C PHE A 22 11.79 6.80 2.61
N ASN A 23 10.91 5.86 2.96
CA ASN A 23 10.24 5.02 1.97
C ASN A 23 9.44 5.94 1.03
N LEU A 24 9.89 6.09 -0.20
CA LEU A 24 9.12 6.69 -1.28
C LEU A 24 8.35 5.59 -2.00
N VAL A 25 7.04 5.54 -1.76
CA VAL A 25 6.12 4.50 -2.25
C VAL A 25 5.27 5.08 -3.37
N CYS A 26 5.36 4.49 -4.56
CA CYS A 26 4.66 4.96 -5.75
C CYS A 26 3.67 3.91 -6.23
N TYR A 27 2.45 4.33 -6.59
CA TYR A 27 1.46 3.45 -7.22
C TYR A 27 1.54 3.58 -8.74
N PHE A 28 1.66 2.44 -9.43
CA PHE A 28 1.51 2.32 -10.89
C PHE A 28 0.21 1.59 -11.19
N THR A 29 -0.66 2.20 -11.99
CA THR A 29 -2.02 1.71 -12.22
C THR A 29 -2.16 1.04 -13.57
N SER A 30 -2.67 -0.20 -13.59
CA SER A 30 -2.81 -1.03 -14.79
C SER A 30 -3.60 -0.34 -15.90
N TRP A 31 -4.63 0.43 -15.54
CA TRP A 31 -5.51 1.13 -16.47
C TRP A 31 -4.91 2.40 -17.06
N SER A 32 -3.72 2.83 -16.61
CA SER A 32 -3.05 4.00 -17.21
C SER A 32 -2.61 3.76 -18.67
N GLN A 33 -2.51 2.49 -19.08
CA GLN A 33 -2.27 2.08 -20.46
C GLN A 33 -3.38 2.50 -21.44
N TYR A 34 -4.60 2.76 -20.94
CA TYR A 34 -5.75 3.12 -21.77
C TYR A 34 -5.94 4.62 -21.97
N ARG A 35 -5.07 5.46 -21.38
CA ARG A 35 -5.15 6.91 -21.56
C ARG A 35 -4.71 7.29 -22.97
N GLU A 36 -5.40 8.25 -23.55
CA GLU A 36 -5.04 8.81 -24.85
C GLU A 36 -3.68 9.52 -24.78
N ALA A 37 -3.00 9.62 -25.92
CA ALA A 37 -1.74 10.36 -26.01
C ALA A 37 -1.94 11.84 -25.65
N PRO A 38 -1.00 12.49 -24.94
CA PRO A 38 0.30 11.96 -24.50
C PRO A 38 0.27 11.38 -23.07
N ALA A 39 -0.91 11.09 -22.51
CA ALA A 39 -1.09 10.71 -21.10
C ALA A 39 -1.10 9.19 -20.85
N GLY A 40 -1.04 8.38 -21.92
CA GLY A 40 -0.76 6.95 -21.85
C GLY A 40 0.51 6.69 -21.03
N PHE A 41 0.44 5.75 -20.10
CA PHE A 41 1.57 5.42 -19.23
C PHE A 41 1.69 3.90 -19.10
N VAL A 42 2.86 3.37 -19.42
CA VAL A 42 3.17 1.93 -19.41
C VAL A 42 4.45 1.67 -18.61
N THR A 43 4.86 0.40 -18.53
CA THR A 43 6.04 0.01 -17.74
C THR A 43 7.34 0.66 -18.19
N ASP A 44 7.43 1.00 -19.48
CA ASP A 44 8.64 1.57 -20.08
C ASP A 44 8.85 3.02 -19.68
N ASP A 45 7.77 3.72 -19.30
CA ASP A 45 7.79 5.10 -18.80
C ASP A 45 8.22 5.19 -17.33
N ILE A 46 8.39 4.05 -16.65
CA ILE A 46 8.77 4.01 -15.24
C ILE A 46 10.30 4.17 -15.12
N GLU A 47 10.69 5.23 -14.43
CA GLU A 47 12.06 5.44 -13.99
C GLU A 47 12.34 4.71 -12.65
N PRO A 48 13.15 3.62 -12.65
CA PRO A 48 13.27 2.72 -11.50
C PRO A 48 13.92 3.35 -10.26
N ASP A 49 14.62 4.47 -10.42
CA ASP A 49 15.32 5.18 -9.34
C ASP A 49 14.44 6.26 -8.68
N LEU A 50 13.25 6.55 -9.21
CA LEU A 50 12.36 7.54 -8.62
C LEU A 50 11.77 7.09 -7.28
N CYS A 51 11.53 5.79 -7.10
CA CYS A 51 10.80 5.26 -5.95
C CYS A 51 11.60 4.14 -5.27
N THR A 52 11.47 4.05 -3.95
CA THR A 52 12.04 2.92 -3.19
C THR A 52 11.15 1.68 -3.32
N HIS A 53 9.84 1.91 -3.38
CA HIS A 53 8.80 0.90 -3.51
C HIS A 53 7.85 1.30 -4.63
N LEU A 54 7.57 0.36 -5.52
CA LEU A 54 6.56 0.49 -6.57
C LEU A 54 5.44 -0.51 -6.28
N ILE A 55 4.21 -0.03 -6.19
CA ILE A 55 3.02 -0.84 -5.95
C ILE A 55 2.23 -0.92 -7.25
N TYR A 56 2.06 -2.12 -7.80
CA TYR A 56 1.20 -2.37 -8.95
C TYR A 56 -0.26 -2.47 -8.51
N ALA A 57 -1.11 -1.58 -9.02
CA ALA A 57 -2.54 -1.54 -8.77
C ALA A 57 -3.30 -1.96 -10.04
N PHE A 58 -4.05 -3.07 -10.07
CA PHE A 58 -4.30 -4.02 -8.98
C PHE A 58 -4.29 -5.47 -9.50
N ALA A 59 -4.13 -6.43 -8.59
CA ALA A 59 -4.62 -7.78 -8.74
C ALA A 59 -6.11 -7.88 -8.38
N ASN A 60 -6.72 -9.00 -8.72
CA ASN A 60 -8.11 -9.32 -8.42
C ASN A 60 -8.23 -10.51 -7.45
N ILE A 61 -9.45 -10.77 -6.97
CA ILE A 61 -9.80 -11.91 -6.12
C ILE A 61 -10.88 -12.74 -6.81
N SER A 62 -10.62 -14.02 -7.06
CA SER A 62 -11.60 -14.97 -7.60
C SER A 62 -11.53 -16.31 -6.86
N GLY A 63 -12.68 -16.85 -6.45
CA GLY A 63 -12.75 -18.14 -5.75
C GLY A 63 -11.93 -18.21 -4.46
N ASN A 64 -11.83 -17.09 -3.72
CA ASN A 64 -10.97 -16.89 -2.53
C ASN A 64 -9.47 -17.06 -2.83
N GLN A 65 -9.03 -16.71 -4.04
CA GLN A 65 -7.64 -16.72 -4.46
C GLN A 65 -7.30 -15.42 -5.17
N ILE A 66 -6.04 -14.99 -5.08
CA ILE A 66 -5.54 -13.88 -5.88
C ILE A 66 -5.46 -14.30 -7.36
N THR A 67 -5.75 -13.38 -8.27
CA THR A 67 -5.67 -13.58 -9.72
C THR A 67 -5.34 -12.26 -10.43
N THR A 68 -5.05 -12.30 -11.72
CA THR A 68 -4.86 -11.11 -12.56
C THR A 68 -6.14 -10.30 -12.70
N TYR A 69 -6.00 -9.00 -12.92
CA TYR A 69 -7.09 -8.07 -13.22
C TYR A 69 -7.17 -7.78 -14.72
N GLU A 70 -6.07 -7.36 -15.34
CA GLU A 70 -6.02 -7.06 -16.78
C GLU A 70 -5.70 -8.31 -17.61
N TRP A 71 -6.12 -8.28 -18.87
CA TRP A 71 -5.82 -9.32 -19.86
C TRP A 71 -4.31 -9.46 -20.16
N ASN A 72 -3.53 -8.40 -19.97
CA ASN A 72 -2.09 -8.34 -20.23
C ASN A 72 -1.20 -8.29 -18.98
N ASP A 73 -1.76 -8.50 -17.79
CA ASP A 73 -1.03 -8.43 -16.52
C ASP A 73 0.24 -9.28 -16.50
N ALA A 74 0.21 -10.49 -17.06
CA ALA A 74 1.38 -11.36 -17.11
C ALA A 74 2.58 -10.71 -17.84
N THR A 75 2.31 -9.97 -18.92
CA THR A 75 3.33 -9.21 -19.65
C THR A 75 3.81 -8.04 -18.82
N THR A 76 2.89 -7.29 -18.22
CA THR A 76 3.20 -6.15 -17.35
C THR A 76 4.05 -6.56 -16.15
N TYR A 77 3.74 -7.68 -15.49
CA TYR A 77 4.53 -8.21 -14.36
C TYR A 77 5.95 -8.58 -14.77
N ASN A 78 6.09 -9.19 -15.96
CA ASN A 78 7.40 -9.52 -16.52
C ASN A 78 8.23 -8.25 -16.78
N ASN A 79 7.63 -7.19 -17.32
CA ASN A 79 8.29 -5.91 -17.57
C ASN A 79 8.67 -5.20 -16.27
N LEU A 80 7.78 -5.20 -15.27
CA LEU A 80 8.06 -4.65 -13.94
C LEU A 80 9.26 -5.33 -13.29
N ARG A 81 9.35 -6.66 -13.37
CA ARG A 81 10.54 -7.39 -12.92
C ARG A 81 11.80 -6.92 -13.65
N GLY A 82 11.69 -6.60 -14.93
CA GLY A 82 12.78 -6.03 -15.74
C GLY A 82 13.36 -4.73 -15.15
N LEU A 83 12.56 -3.91 -14.47
CA LEU A 83 13.03 -2.66 -13.84
C LEU A 83 14.12 -2.90 -12.79
N LYS A 84 14.11 -4.06 -12.14
CA LYS A 84 15.14 -4.44 -11.15
C LYS A 84 16.52 -4.66 -11.75
N THR A 85 16.63 -4.85 -13.07
CA THR A 85 17.94 -4.91 -13.75
C THR A 85 18.65 -3.56 -13.74
N ARG A 86 17.87 -2.47 -13.80
CA ARG A 86 18.36 -1.09 -13.71
C ARG A 86 18.53 -0.65 -12.25
N ASN A 87 17.56 -0.97 -11.39
CA ASN A 87 17.64 -0.71 -9.95
C ASN A 87 17.38 -1.98 -9.11
N PRO A 88 18.42 -2.73 -8.73
CA PRO A 88 18.27 -3.94 -7.90
C PRO A 88 17.74 -3.70 -6.49
N LYS A 89 17.72 -2.45 -6.01
CA LYS A 89 17.20 -2.07 -4.69
C LYS A 89 15.70 -1.82 -4.70
N LEU A 90 15.10 -1.57 -5.88
CA LEU A 90 13.67 -1.32 -6.03
C LEU A 90 12.85 -2.50 -5.50
N LYS A 91 11.90 -2.21 -4.62
CA LYS A 91 10.90 -3.16 -4.15
C LYS A 91 9.62 -3.02 -4.94
N ILE A 92 9.10 -4.11 -5.49
CA ILE A 92 7.88 -4.12 -6.29
C ILE A 92 6.85 -4.97 -5.56
N LEU A 93 5.76 -4.34 -5.11
CA LEU A 93 4.63 -4.99 -4.44
C LEU A 93 3.45 -5.08 -5.40
N LEU A 94 2.60 -6.08 -5.16
CA LEU A 94 1.31 -6.21 -5.84
C LEU A 94 0.20 -5.75 -4.90
N SER A 95 -0.64 -4.82 -5.32
CA SER A 95 -1.82 -4.43 -4.55
C SER A 95 -3.03 -5.26 -4.93
N VAL A 96 -3.80 -5.72 -3.94
CA VAL A 96 -5.08 -6.40 -4.13
C VAL A 96 -6.18 -5.61 -3.43
N GLY A 97 -7.23 -5.25 -4.18
CA GLY A 97 -8.31 -4.43 -3.66
C GLY A 97 -8.68 -3.26 -4.57
N GLY A 98 -8.77 -2.08 -3.98
CA GLY A 98 -9.26 -0.86 -4.64
C GLY A 98 -10.78 -0.75 -4.61
N ALA A 99 -11.28 0.45 -4.91
CA ALA A 99 -12.71 0.76 -4.84
C ALA A 99 -13.57 -0.14 -5.76
N ASN A 100 -13.05 -0.47 -6.96
CA ASN A 100 -13.79 -1.27 -7.95
C ASN A 100 -13.99 -2.73 -7.54
N LEU A 101 -13.12 -3.30 -6.68
CA LEU A 101 -13.29 -4.69 -6.21
C LEU A 101 -14.46 -4.79 -5.21
N GLY A 102 -14.70 -3.73 -4.45
CA GLY A 102 -15.66 -3.69 -3.36
C GLY A 102 -15.31 -4.64 -2.19
N SER A 103 -16.20 -4.70 -1.20
CA SER A 103 -15.94 -5.42 0.06
C SER A 103 -16.31 -6.91 0.04
N ARG A 104 -17.17 -7.36 -0.88
CA ARG A 104 -17.69 -8.74 -0.88
C ARG A 104 -16.60 -9.80 -1.07
N PRO A 105 -15.61 -9.64 -1.98
CA PRO A 105 -14.52 -10.62 -2.10
C PRO A 105 -13.69 -10.76 -0.82
N PHE A 106 -13.40 -9.65 -0.14
CA PHE A 106 -12.71 -9.68 1.15
C PHE A 106 -13.55 -10.34 2.25
N GLN A 107 -14.86 -10.08 2.31
CA GLN A 107 -15.76 -10.77 3.23
C GLN A 107 -15.79 -12.28 2.98
N ASN A 108 -15.83 -12.71 1.72
CA ASN A 108 -15.79 -14.13 1.35
C ASN A 108 -14.50 -14.81 1.80
N ILE A 109 -13.35 -14.17 1.59
CA ILE A 109 -12.05 -14.65 2.08
C ILE A 109 -12.09 -14.80 3.60
N ASN A 110 -12.64 -13.81 4.31
CA ASN A 110 -12.66 -13.78 5.76
C ASN A 110 -13.76 -14.63 6.42
N SER A 111 -14.70 -15.18 5.64
CA SER A 111 -15.85 -15.95 6.14
C SER A 111 -15.49 -17.17 7.00
N SER A 112 -14.30 -17.75 6.81
CA SER A 112 -13.78 -18.83 7.64
C SER A 112 -12.25 -18.83 7.70
N PRO A 113 -11.62 -19.49 8.69
CA PRO A 113 -10.17 -19.72 8.69
C PRO A 113 -9.70 -20.48 7.45
N ALA A 114 -10.50 -21.43 6.94
CA ALA A 114 -10.15 -22.22 5.76
C ALA A 114 -10.07 -21.36 4.48
N THR A 115 -11.02 -20.44 4.28
CA THR A 115 -11.03 -19.54 3.12
C THR A 115 -9.91 -18.50 3.20
N ARG A 116 -9.58 -17.99 4.39
CA ARG A 116 -8.41 -17.11 4.58
C ARG A 116 -7.11 -17.85 4.29
N SER A 117 -6.95 -19.06 4.83
CA SER A 117 -5.77 -19.88 4.58
C SER A 117 -5.58 -20.18 3.09
N LYS A 118 -6.67 -20.52 2.39
CA LYS A 118 -6.66 -20.69 0.93
C LYS A 118 -6.18 -19.43 0.20
N PHE A 119 -6.69 -18.27 0.57
CA PHE A 119 -6.27 -17.00 -0.02
C PHE A 119 -4.80 -16.71 0.26
N VAL A 120 -4.35 -16.81 1.51
CA VAL A 120 -2.94 -16.58 1.91
C VAL A 120 -1.98 -17.51 1.16
N ALA A 121 -2.31 -18.79 1.03
CA ALA A 121 -1.52 -19.73 0.25
C ALA A 121 -1.43 -19.34 -1.24
N SER A 122 -2.56 -18.92 -1.83
CA SER A 122 -2.59 -18.45 -3.22
C SER A 122 -1.75 -17.19 -3.42
N VAL A 123 -1.75 -16.26 -2.45
CA VAL A 123 -0.95 -15.04 -2.47
C VAL A 123 0.54 -15.37 -2.53
N ILE A 124 1.03 -16.22 -1.63
CA ILE A 124 2.45 -16.60 -1.61
C ILE A 124 2.86 -17.21 -2.96
N SER A 125 2.06 -18.17 -3.46
CA SER A 125 2.32 -18.81 -4.75
C SER A 125 2.39 -17.78 -5.89
N PHE A 126 1.41 -16.88 -5.95
CA PHE A 126 1.31 -15.86 -7.00
C PHE A 126 2.46 -14.86 -6.97
N LEU A 127 2.78 -14.32 -5.79
CA LEU A 127 3.85 -13.35 -5.63
C LEU A 127 5.21 -13.93 -5.99
N ARG A 128 5.50 -15.16 -5.55
CA ARG A 128 6.76 -15.85 -5.88
C ARG A 128 6.85 -16.19 -7.36
N SER A 129 5.78 -16.68 -7.96
CA SER A 129 5.75 -17.02 -9.39
C SER A 129 5.96 -15.79 -10.28
N ASN A 130 5.53 -14.61 -9.84
CA ASN A 130 5.67 -13.35 -10.57
C ASN A 130 6.84 -12.47 -10.07
N ASN A 131 7.63 -12.94 -9.11
CA ASN A 131 8.81 -12.26 -8.54
C ASN A 131 8.53 -10.89 -7.88
N PHE A 132 7.37 -10.76 -7.24
CA PHE A 132 7.04 -9.62 -6.38
C PHE A 132 7.75 -9.73 -5.02
N ASP A 133 8.09 -8.57 -4.44
CA ASP A 133 8.71 -8.45 -3.13
C ASP A 133 7.67 -8.37 -2.00
N GLY A 134 6.38 -8.27 -2.30
CA GLY A 134 5.36 -8.16 -1.26
C GLY A 134 3.95 -7.92 -1.78
N LEU A 135 3.02 -7.78 -0.83
CA LEU A 135 1.61 -7.51 -1.05
C LEU A 135 1.20 -6.19 -0.41
N ASP A 136 0.39 -5.41 -1.11
CA ASP A 136 -0.37 -4.29 -0.55
C ASP A 136 -1.86 -4.68 -0.43
N VAL A 137 -2.42 -4.63 0.78
CA VAL A 137 -3.84 -4.92 1.01
C VAL A 137 -4.62 -3.60 0.97
N ALA A 138 -5.45 -3.42 -0.07
CA ALA A 138 -6.22 -2.21 -0.30
C ALA A 138 -7.74 -2.46 -0.18
N TRP A 139 -8.19 -2.95 0.98
CA TRP A 139 -9.62 -3.16 1.23
C TRP A 139 -10.34 -1.81 1.42
N HIS A 140 -11.09 -1.39 0.41
CA HIS A 140 -11.86 -0.15 0.41
C HIS A 140 -13.38 -0.40 0.37
N MET A 141 -14.10 -0.42 1.49
CA MET A 141 -13.61 -0.37 2.88
C MET A 141 -14.32 -1.41 3.78
N PRO A 142 -13.63 -1.94 4.80
CA PRO A 142 -14.29 -2.72 5.85
C PRO A 142 -15.26 -1.84 6.65
N SER A 143 -16.37 -2.43 7.08
CA SER A 143 -17.31 -1.82 8.03
C SER A 143 -17.01 -2.25 9.46
N GLN A 144 -17.77 -1.73 10.42
CA GLN A 144 -17.67 -2.12 11.85
C GLN A 144 -17.75 -3.64 12.05
N ASN A 145 -18.59 -4.33 11.28
CA ASN A 145 -18.75 -5.77 11.36
C ASN A 145 -17.54 -6.53 10.82
N ASN A 146 -16.74 -5.92 9.95
CA ASN A 146 -15.57 -6.53 9.32
C ASN A 146 -14.22 -5.98 9.84
N LYS A 147 -14.24 -5.05 10.81
CA LYS A 147 -13.02 -4.45 11.39
C LYS A 147 -12.02 -5.49 11.88
N ARG A 148 -12.51 -6.55 12.54
CA ARG A 148 -11.67 -7.66 13.04
C ARG A 148 -11.20 -8.59 11.92
N ASP A 149 -11.91 -8.63 10.79
CA ASP A 149 -11.58 -9.51 9.68
C ASP A 149 -10.33 -9.03 8.95
N LEU A 150 -10.20 -7.71 8.74
CA LEU A 150 -8.98 -7.14 8.19
C LEU A 150 -7.76 -7.45 9.08
N VAL A 151 -7.88 -7.32 10.41
CA VAL A 151 -6.78 -7.68 11.34
C VAL A 151 -6.37 -9.14 11.18
N LYS A 152 -7.34 -10.07 11.16
CA LYS A 152 -7.06 -11.50 10.98
C LYS A 152 -6.38 -11.78 9.65
N LEU A 153 -6.83 -11.16 8.57
CA LEU A 153 -6.21 -11.32 7.26
C LEU A 153 -4.75 -10.84 7.25
N VAL A 154 -4.48 -9.64 7.76
CA VAL A 154 -3.12 -9.07 7.83
C VAL A 154 -2.23 -9.93 8.74
N GLN A 155 -2.76 -10.43 9.86
CA GLN A 155 -2.06 -11.34 10.74
C GLN A 155 -1.71 -12.66 10.04
N ASP A 156 -2.68 -13.31 9.38
CA ASP A 156 -2.49 -14.60 8.71
C ASP A 156 -1.47 -14.46 7.55
N LEU A 157 -1.52 -13.35 6.80
CA LEU A 157 -0.54 -13.01 5.77
C LEU A 157 0.87 -12.83 6.36
N ASN A 158 1.02 -12.02 7.40
CA ASN A 158 2.31 -11.79 8.05
C ASN A 158 2.92 -13.11 8.56
N VAL A 159 2.14 -13.89 9.32
CA VAL A 159 2.61 -15.18 9.86
C VAL A 159 3.08 -16.11 8.75
N ALA A 160 2.31 -16.23 7.67
CA ALA A 160 2.67 -17.08 6.55
C ALA A 160 3.90 -16.57 5.78
N PHE A 161 4.05 -15.26 5.57
CA PHE A 161 5.22 -14.67 4.93
C PHE A 161 6.50 -14.92 5.76
N ARG A 162 6.44 -14.73 7.08
CA ARG A 162 7.58 -15.00 7.97
C ARG A 162 7.91 -16.49 8.03
N TYR A 163 6.91 -17.36 8.04
CA TYR A 163 7.12 -18.80 8.03
C TYR A 163 7.79 -19.27 6.72
N GLU A 164 7.31 -18.78 5.58
CA GLU A 164 7.86 -19.12 4.27
C GLU A 164 9.33 -18.71 4.14
N ALA A 165 9.70 -17.50 4.57
CA ALA A 165 11.08 -17.05 4.51
C ALA A 165 11.99 -17.84 5.47
N ARG A 166 11.52 -18.17 6.69
CA ARG A 166 12.29 -18.98 7.66
C ARG A 166 12.56 -20.40 7.16
N THR A 167 11.62 -20.97 6.41
CA THR A 167 11.73 -22.34 5.88
C THR A 167 12.44 -22.41 4.52
N ASN A 168 12.76 -21.27 3.91
CA ASN A 168 13.44 -21.17 2.62
C ASN A 168 14.59 -20.15 2.71
N PRO A 169 15.81 -20.58 3.10
CA PRO A 169 16.93 -19.68 3.40
C PRO A 169 17.35 -18.72 2.26
N ASN A 170 17.02 -19.07 1.02
CA ASN A 170 17.32 -18.26 -0.17
C ASN A 170 16.25 -17.20 -0.49
N ARG A 171 15.18 -17.12 0.30
CA ARG A 171 14.06 -16.19 0.04
C ARG A 171 14.05 -15.06 1.05
N GLN A 172 14.01 -13.83 0.54
CA GLN A 172 13.75 -12.65 1.38
C GLN A 172 12.31 -12.67 1.87
N ASN A 173 12.07 -12.13 3.08
CA ASN A 173 10.71 -11.88 3.56
C ASN A 173 9.92 -11.05 2.55
N LEU A 174 8.69 -11.47 2.28
CA LEU A 174 7.73 -10.63 1.56
C LEU A 174 7.32 -9.45 2.45
N ILE A 175 7.24 -8.27 1.85
CA ILE A 175 6.76 -7.04 2.48
C ILE A 175 5.23 -7.08 2.52
N LEU A 176 4.63 -6.71 3.65
CA LEU A 176 3.19 -6.54 3.77
C LEU A 176 2.85 -5.08 4.04
N SER A 177 2.21 -4.42 3.08
CA SER A 177 1.64 -3.09 3.27
C SER A 177 0.11 -3.12 3.32
N VAL A 178 -0.47 -2.10 3.93
CA VAL A 178 -1.92 -1.92 3.97
C VAL A 178 -2.24 -0.48 3.62
N ALA A 179 -3.09 -0.27 2.61
CA ALA A 179 -3.65 1.04 2.31
C ALA A 179 -4.77 1.36 3.30
N ILE A 180 -4.66 2.47 4.01
CA ILE A 180 -5.62 2.89 5.05
C ILE A 180 -6.18 4.29 4.74
N PRO A 181 -7.44 4.56 5.10
CA PRO A 181 -8.02 5.90 4.92
C PRO A 181 -7.38 6.92 5.85
N ALA A 182 -7.44 8.20 5.45
CA ALA A 182 -7.06 9.32 6.30
C ALA A 182 -8.24 9.90 7.12
N GLY A 183 -9.48 9.60 6.72
CA GLY A 183 -10.68 10.10 7.39
C GLY A 183 -10.97 9.40 8.72
N LYS A 184 -11.11 10.18 9.80
CA LYS A 184 -11.41 9.69 11.15
C LYS A 184 -12.57 8.70 11.19
N GLU A 185 -13.68 9.04 10.54
CA GLU A 185 -14.90 8.22 10.53
C GLU A 185 -14.66 6.83 9.92
N ALA A 186 -13.98 6.80 8.77
CA ALA A 186 -13.63 5.54 8.10
C ALA A 186 -12.69 4.68 8.97
N ILE A 187 -11.69 5.31 9.61
CA ILE A 187 -10.76 4.63 10.52
C ILE A 187 -11.54 4.01 11.69
N ASP A 188 -12.36 4.79 12.38
CA ASP A 188 -13.10 4.34 13.56
C ASP A 188 -14.02 3.16 13.24
N ASN A 189 -14.73 3.27 12.12
CA ASN A 189 -15.67 2.28 11.65
C ASN A 189 -14.96 0.98 11.21
N GLY A 190 -13.92 1.05 10.40
CA GLY A 190 -13.41 -0.12 9.67
C GLY A 190 -12.04 -0.65 10.11
N PHE A 191 -11.23 0.14 10.81
CA PHE A 191 -9.79 -0.13 10.92
C PHE A 191 -9.32 -0.16 12.38
N ASP A 192 -8.80 -1.31 12.81
CA ASP A 192 -8.09 -1.44 14.09
C ASP A 192 -6.60 -1.19 13.84
N ILE A 193 -6.25 0.10 13.71
CA ILE A 193 -4.91 0.54 13.32
C ILE A 193 -3.81 -0.05 14.22
N PRO A 194 -3.92 -0.03 15.57
CA PRO A 194 -2.90 -0.61 16.42
C PRO A 194 -2.64 -2.09 16.13
N ASN A 195 -3.68 -2.90 15.92
CA ASN A 195 -3.48 -4.32 15.62
C ASN A 195 -3.03 -4.58 14.19
N ILE A 196 -3.43 -3.76 13.21
CA ILE A 196 -2.89 -3.85 11.84
C ILE A 196 -1.40 -3.51 11.83
N ALA A 197 -1.00 -2.43 12.51
CA ALA A 197 0.38 -1.94 12.57
C ALA A 197 1.36 -2.94 13.21
N ARG A 198 0.87 -3.86 14.05
CA ARG A 198 1.69 -4.95 14.61
C ARG A 198 2.14 -5.98 13.58
N PHE A 199 1.44 -6.09 12.45
CA PHE A 199 1.67 -7.12 11.44
C PHE A 199 2.06 -6.55 10.07
N ALA A 200 1.66 -5.32 9.75
CA ALA A 200 2.08 -4.66 8.51
C ALA A 200 3.49 -4.06 8.64
N ASP A 201 4.30 -4.18 7.60
CA ASP A 201 5.60 -3.49 7.48
C ASP A 201 5.40 -2.00 7.12
N LEU A 202 4.36 -1.67 6.36
CA LEU A 202 4.03 -0.31 5.91
C LEU A 202 2.52 -0.03 6.01
N LEU A 203 2.16 1.18 6.41
CA LEU A 203 0.80 1.71 6.30
C LEU A 203 0.79 2.85 5.27
N ASN A 204 0.15 2.62 4.14
CA ASN A 204 -0.01 3.61 3.07
C ASN A 204 -1.25 4.45 3.38
N VAL A 205 -1.05 5.59 4.04
CA VAL A 205 -2.14 6.48 4.45
C VAL A 205 -2.61 7.30 3.25
N MET A 206 -3.87 7.13 2.83
CA MET A 206 -4.46 7.85 1.71
C MET A 206 -4.86 9.26 2.11
N THR A 207 -3.88 10.14 2.31
CA THR A 207 -4.08 11.54 2.75
C THR A 207 -4.48 12.47 1.60
N PHE A 208 -5.45 12.04 0.82
CA PHE A 208 -6.05 12.75 -0.32
C PHE A 208 -7.54 12.41 -0.37
N ASP A 209 -8.27 12.94 -1.36
CA ASP A 209 -9.73 12.83 -1.47
C ASP A 209 -10.50 13.34 -0.24
N PHE A 210 -9.91 14.29 0.50
CA PHE A 210 -10.56 14.93 1.64
C PHE A 210 -11.78 15.77 1.22
N HIS A 211 -11.69 16.37 0.03
CA HIS A 211 -12.74 17.17 -0.59
C HIS A 211 -12.80 16.80 -2.07
N GLY A 212 -14.00 16.67 -2.63
CA GLY A 212 -14.21 16.23 -4.00
C GLY A 212 -15.68 16.34 -4.42
N TYR A 213 -15.98 15.92 -5.65
CA TYR A 213 -17.35 15.77 -6.11
C TYR A 213 -17.89 14.42 -5.68
N TRP A 214 -18.92 14.43 -4.83
CA TRP A 214 -19.60 13.21 -4.38
C TRP A 214 -21.02 13.17 -4.95
N PRO A 215 -21.44 12.05 -5.59
CA PRO A 215 -22.76 11.94 -6.21
C PRO A 215 -23.94 12.13 -5.24
N ASP A 216 -23.72 11.90 -3.94
CA ASP A 216 -24.74 12.08 -2.90
C ASP A 216 -24.91 13.55 -2.46
N HIS A 217 -24.16 14.48 -3.06
CA HIS A 217 -24.13 15.89 -2.72
C HIS A 217 -23.83 16.19 -1.24
N SER A 218 -23.19 15.25 -0.53
CA SER A 218 -22.77 15.42 0.88
C SER A 218 -21.77 16.55 1.07
N HIS A 219 -21.17 17.05 -0.01
CA HIS A 219 -20.15 18.08 -0.01
C HIS A 219 -20.40 19.16 -1.10
N PRO A 220 -21.40 20.05 -0.93
CA PRO A 220 -21.85 21.00 -1.95
C PRO A 220 -20.98 22.26 -2.06
N TYR A 221 -19.68 22.15 -1.78
CA TYR A 221 -18.73 23.27 -1.78
C TYR A 221 -17.36 22.81 -2.29
N THR A 222 -16.60 23.74 -2.86
CA THR A 222 -15.21 23.48 -3.28
C THR A 222 -14.30 23.35 -2.07
N GLY A 223 -13.39 22.38 -2.11
CA GLY A 223 -12.33 22.20 -1.12
C GLY A 223 -11.09 21.60 -1.77
N HIS A 224 -9.94 21.72 -1.10
CA HIS A 224 -8.68 21.22 -1.61
C HIS A 224 -8.58 19.69 -1.39
N GLY A 225 -8.26 18.88 -2.40
CA GLY A 225 -8.27 17.41 -2.28
C GLY A 225 -7.29 16.83 -1.24
N SER A 226 -6.16 17.51 -0.99
CA SER A 226 -5.15 17.10 0.01
C SER A 226 -4.58 18.30 0.78
N PRO A 227 -5.35 18.96 1.67
CA PRO A 227 -4.88 20.14 2.36
C PRO A 227 -3.94 19.72 3.50
N LEU A 228 -2.77 20.35 3.61
CA LEU A 228 -1.83 20.06 4.69
C LEU A 228 -2.44 20.34 6.08
N ARG A 229 -3.23 21.41 6.19
CA ARG A 229 -3.94 21.85 7.40
C ARG A 229 -5.33 22.37 7.03
N LYS A 230 -6.24 22.41 8.00
CA LYS A 230 -7.58 22.97 7.83
C LYS A 230 -7.56 24.45 7.41
N SER A 231 -8.55 24.83 6.61
CA SER A 231 -8.91 26.23 6.31
C SER A 231 -9.62 26.89 7.49
N LYS A 232 -9.66 28.23 7.52
CA LYS A 232 -10.50 29.00 8.46
C LYS A 232 -12.00 28.78 8.21
N ALA A 233 -12.35 28.44 6.96
CA ALA A 233 -13.71 28.15 6.55
C ALA A 233 -14.20 26.78 7.02
N ASP A 234 -13.30 25.84 7.31
CA ASP A 234 -13.69 24.49 7.71
C ASP A 234 -14.39 24.50 9.08
N LYS A 235 -15.55 23.85 9.15
CA LYS A 235 -16.39 23.68 10.35
C LYS A 235 -16.78 22.21 10.51
N GLY A 236 -17.17 21.83 11.73
CA GLY A 236 -17.62 20.47 12.02
C GLY A 236 -16.61 19.40 11.62
N ALA A 237 -17.08 18.34 10.95
CA ALA A 237 -16.26 17.21 10.50
C ALA A 237 -15.11 17.64 9.56
N ALA A 238 -15.32 18.65 8.72
CA ALA A 238 -14.31 19.16 7.78
C ALA A 238 -13.04 19.67 8.48
N THR A 239 -13.11 20.06 9.76
CA THR A 239 -11.92 20.46 10.52
C THR A 239 -10.87 19.35 10.67
N SER A 240 -11.28 18.08 10.47
CA SER A 240 -10.41 16.90 10.49
C SER A 240 -9.93 16.46 9.10
N TYR A 241 -10.44 17.06 8.02
CA TYR A 241 -10.16 16.63 6.64
C TYR A 241 -8.87 17.26 6.10
N ASN A 242 -7.75 16.94 6.74
CA ASN A 242 -6.43 17.43 6.35
C ASN A 242 -5.32 16.47 6.79
N VAL A 243 -4.15 16.58 6.14
CA VAL A 243 -3.00 15.69 6.37
C VAL A 243 -2.51 15.75 7.82
N ASP A 244 -2.36 16.94 8.41
CA ASP A 244 -1.85 17.11 9.78
C ASP A 244 -2.75 16.41 10.82
N TYR A 245 -4.07 16.55 10.71
CA TYR A 245 -5.00 15.85 11.58
C TYR A 245 -4.92 14.32 11.39
N ALA A 246 -5.01 13.85 10.14
CA ALA A 246 -5.02 12.43 9.83
C ALA A 246 -3.77 11.71 10.37
N VAL A 247 -2.58 12.28 10.17
CA VAL A 247 -1.32 11.68 10.68
C VAL A 247 -1.25 11.69 12.20
N ARG A 248 -1.75 12.75 12.86
CA ARG A 248 -1.79 12.79 14.34
C ARG A 248 -2.80 11.81 14.90
N TYR A 249 -3.89 11.53 14.19
CA TYR A 249 -4.92 10.59 14.63
C TYR A 249 -4.43 9.14 14.68
N LEU A 250 -3.40 8.81 13.90
CA LEU A 250 -2.80 7.47 13.87
C LEU A 250 -1.76 7.23 14.98
N LYS A 251 -1.38 8.27 15.73
CA LYS A 251 -0.41 8.19 16.83
C LYS A 251 -1.11 7.89 18.16
#